data_AF-A0A7V5L2L6-F1
#
_entry.id   AF-A0A7V5L2L6-F1
#
_cell.length_a   1.000
_cell.length_b   1.000
_cell.length_c   1.000
_cell.angle_alpha   90.00
_cell.angle_beta   90.00
_cell.angle_gamma   90.00
#
_symmetry.space_group_name_H-M   'P 1'
#
loop_
_entity.id
_entity.type
_entity.pdbx_description
1 polymer ?
#
loop_
_entity_poly.entity_id
_entity_poly.type
_entity_poly.pdbx_seq_one_letter_code
_entity_poly.pdbx_strand_id
1 'polypeptide(L)'
;MKILKYKKLILVLLAVVTSLFGIIGFYLVGSTPLQIITHTLGLFILEWVDYPDCWILDLAKLFGILTTSLGLLLMFFSKYFYKWQLQTIQRSPYNIIIGLSEQNISLLKNSDPKVPTIIIEKDTKHRHLDYFKEKGFATIEGHTKKAVENLDLTYMQHCVISTDNDRKNIALGKLFINRVEGKQQQNIYVAIGNKDLNVLFKQDIIGNQKKSQITVSSYSLYENMEIGRA
;
A
#
# COMPACT_ATOMS: atom_id res chain seq x y z
N MET A 1 -6.34 12.07 -4.09
CA MET A 1 -5.43 11.02 -3.58
C MET A 1 -3.93 11.27 -3.86
N LYS A 2 -3.49 12.51 -4.18
CA LYS A 2 -2.05 12.85 -4.30
C LYS A 2 -1.41 13.20 -2.95
N ILE A 3 -2.20 13.75 -2.01
CA ILE A 3 -1.73 14.16 -0.67
C ILE A 3 -1.11 13.00 0.12
N LEU A 4 -1.69 11.80 0.08
CA LEU A 4 -1.12 10.61 0.73
C LEU A 4 0.22 10.18 0.14
N LYS A 5 0.41 10.35 -1.17
CA LYS A 5 1.65 10.01 -1.88
C LYS A 5 2.79 10.97 -1.51
N TYR A 6 2.47 12.25 -1.33
CA TYR A 6 3.45 13.28 -0.98
C TYR A 6 3.45 13.66 0.51
N LYS A 7 2.72 12.93 1.38
CA LYS A 7 2.55 13.30 2.80
C LYS A 7 3.88 13.51 3.52
N LYS A 8 4.87 12.62 3.26
CA LYS A 8 6.20 12.69 3.84
C LYS A 8 6.98 13.89 3.29
N LEU A 9 6.88 14.15 1.99
CA LEU A 9 7.53 15.27 1.34
C LEU A 9 6.95 16.62 1.79
N ILE A 10 5.63 16.72 1.95
CA ILE A 10 4.95 17.93 2.45
C ILE A 10 5.35 18.19 3.92
N LEU A 11 5.33 17.17 4.77
CA LEU A 11 5.76 17.31 6.17
C LEU A 11 7.23 17.72 6.28
N VAL A 12 8.11 17.11 5.49
CA VAL A 12 9.54 17.46 5.46
C VAL A 12 9.74 18.89 4.97
N LEU A 13 9.05 19.30 3.91
CA LEU A 13 9.13 20.66 3.38
C LEU A 13 8.66 21.68 4.43
N LEU A 14 7.51 21.45 5.06
CA LEU A 14 6.99 22.31 6.12
C LEU A 14 7.95 22.38 7.31
N ALA A 15 8.55 21.24 7.71
CA ALA A 15 9.53 21.22 8.79
C ALA A 15 10.79 22.01 8.43
N VAL A 16 11.34 21.85 7.23
CA VAL A 16 12.51 22.61 6.76
C VAL A 16 12.21 24.11 6.73
N VAL A 17 11.06 24.51 6.19
CA VAL A 17 10.63 25.91 6.13
C VAL A 17 10.46 26.49 7.55
N THR A 18 9.85 25.74 8.46
CA THR A 18 9.70 26.11 9.88
C THR A 18 11.07 26.31 10.52
N SER A 19 12.02 25.39 10.31
CA SER A 19 13.38 25.49 10.86
C SER A 19 14.16 26.66 10.28
N LEU A 20 14.06 26.93 8.98
CA LEU A 20 14.73 28.08 8.36
C LEU A 20 14.22 29.40 8.93
N PHE A 21 12.90 29.60 8.98
CA PHE A 21 12.35 30.82 9.56
C PHE A 21 12.59 30.92 11.06
N GLY A 22 12.58 29.81 11.80
CA GLY A 22 12.95 29.78 13.21
C GLY A 22 14.39 30.22 13.44
N ILE A 23 15.35 29.64 12.73
CA ILE A 23 16.78 29.98 12.85
C ILE A 23 17.02 31.45 12.50
N ILE A 24 16.46 31.93 11.38
CA ILE A 24 16.61 33.33 10.95
C ILE A 24 15.96 34.27 11.97
N GLY A 25 14.75 33.96 12.42
CA GLY A 25 14.02 34.78 13.39
C GLY A 25 14.74 34.88 14.74
N PHE A 26 15.21 33.78 15.31
CA PHE A 26 15.92 33.80 16.60
C PHE A 26 17.31 34.43 16.49
N TYR A 27 17.97 34.31 15.34
CA TYR A 27 19.22 35.03 15.06
C TYR A 27 19.01 36.55 15.05
N LEU A 28 17.95 37.04 14.37
CA LEU A 28 17.65 38.47 14.28
C LEU A 28 17.31 39.11 15.64
N VAL A 29 16.76 38.32 16.56
CA VAL A 29 16.43 38.76 17.93
C VAL A 29 17.64 38.64 18.88
N GLY A 30 18.81 38.22 18.38
CA GLY A 30 20.06 38.18 19.15
C GLY A 30 20.17 37.00 20.11
N SER A 31 19.46 35.90 19.86
CA SER A 31 19.56 34.69 20.66
C SER A 31 20.94 34.04 20.53
N THR A 32 21.43 33.39 21.59
CA THR A 32 22.67 32.61 21.51
C THR A 32 22.50 31.38 20.61
N PRO A 33 23.58 30.82 20.01
CA PRO A 33 23.48 29.66 19.11
C PRO A 33 22.76 28.46 19.74
N LEU A 34 22.96 28.21 21.03
CA LEU A 34 22.29 27.13 21.75
C LEU A 34 20.77 27.40 21.88
N GLN A 35 20.40 28.64 22.21
CA GLN A 35 19.00 29.08 22.31
C GLN A 35 18.28 29.02 20.96
N ILE A 36 18.96 29.38 19.86
CA ILE A 36 18.40 29.27 18.51
C ILE A 36 17.98 27.82 18.23
N ILE A 37 18.82 26.84 18.58
CA ILE A 37 18.50 25.42 18.38
C ILE A 37 17.32 25.00 19.26
N THR A 38 17.36 25.31 20.56
CA THR A 38 16.30 24.89 21.49
C THR A 38 14.96 25.54 21.19
N HIS A 39 14.94 26.84 20.87
CA HIS A 39 13.70 27.55 20.53
C HIS A 39 13.15 27.14 19.16
N THR A 40 14.01 26.83 18.19
CA THR A 40 13.56 26.29 16.90
C THR A 40 12.93 24.90 17.07
N LEU A 41 13.46 24.06 17.96
CA LEU A 41 12.82 22.79 18.32
C LEU A 41 11.51 23.02 19.08
N GLY A 42 11.47 24.02 19.96
CA GLY A 42 10.28 24.48 20.69
C GLY A 42 9.08 24.75 19.79
N LEU A 43 9.30 25.31 18.59
CA LEU A 43 8.24 25.58 17.61
C LEU A 43 7.44 24.33 17.20
N PHE A 44 8.06 23.14 17.18
CA PHE A 44 7.39 21.89 16.80
C PHE A 44 6.59 21.27 17.95
N ILE A 45 7.00 21.51 19.19
CA ILE A 45 6.30 21.05 20.40
C ILE A 45 5.31 22.09 20.95
N LEU A 46 5.11 23.19 20.22
CA LEU A 46 4.25 24.30 20.58
C LEU A 46 4.67 25.03 21.87
N GLU A 47 5.98 25.05 22.17
CA GLU A 47 6.57 25.84 23.24
C GLU A 47 7.19 27.13 22.68
N TRP A 48 6.50 28.25 22.92
CA TRP A 48 6.74 29.50 22.18
C TRP A 48 7.38 30.54 23.07
N VAL A 49 8.42 31.20 22.54
CA VAL A 49 8.96 32.43 23.12
C VAL A 49 8.42 33.60 22.33
N ASP A 50 7.80 34.55 23.02
CA ASP A 50 7.18 35.70 22.37
C ASP A 50 8.16 36.85 22.22
N TYR A 51 8.40 37.22 20.96
CA TYR A 51 9.17 38.37 20.56
C TYR A 51 8.28 39.22 19.63
N PRO A 52 7.57 40.22 20.18
CA PRO A 52 6.49 40.92 19.47
C PRO A 52 6.94 41.71 18.24
N ASP A 53 8.25 41.99 18.11
CA ASP A 53 8.79 42.83 17.03
C ASP A 53 9.36 42.01 15.84
N CYS A 54 9.19 40.68 15.81
CA CYS A 54 9.75 39.83 14.76
C CYS A 54 8.69 38.99 14.04
N TRP A 55 8.10 39.57 12.98
CA TRP A 55 7.10 38.90 12.12
C TRP A 55 7.59 37.57 11.49
N ILE A 56 8.91 37.40 11.35
CA ILE A 56 9.52 36.15 10.83
C ILE A 56 9.27 34.99 11.81
N LEU A 57 9.31 35.26 13.11
CA LEU A 57 9.00 34.26 14.14
C LEU A 57 7.52 33.90 14.14
N ASP A 58 6.63 34.84 13.86
CA ASP A 58 5.19 34.55 13.70
C ASP A 58 4.91 33.66 12.49
N LEU A 59 5.66 33.86 11.40
CA LEU A 59 5.60 32.98 10.24
C LEU A 59 6.13 31.57 10.57
N ALA A 60 7.24 31.48 11.31
CA ALA A 60 7.79 30.21 11.77
C ALA A 60 6.80 29.45 12.68
N LYS A 61 6.16 30.16 13.61
CA LYS A 61 5.09 29.66 14.48
C LYS A 61 3.92 29.09 13.68
N LEU A 62 3.44 29.82 12.66
CA LEU A 62 2.37 29.36 11.78
C LEU A 62 2.73 28.06 11.05
N PHE A 63 3.94 27.97 10.48
CA PHE A 63 4.40 26.74 9.84
C PHE A 63 4.60 25.59 10.84
N GLY A 64 5.03 25.89 12.06
CA GLY A 64 5.09 24.92 13.16
C GLY A 64 3.73 24.32 13.48
N ILE A 65 2.70 25.16 13.68
CA ILE A 65 1.31 24.70 13.89
C ILE A 65 0.85 23.83 12.73
N LEU A 66 1.06 24.28 11.50
CA LEU A 66 0.63 23.53 10.31
C LEU A 66 1.33 22.16 10.23
N THR A 67 2.62 22.09 10.55
CA THR A 67 3.39 20.85 10.57
C THR A 67 2.85 19.89 11.64
N THR A 68 2.67 20.37 12.87
CA THR A 68 2.23 19.54 14.00
C THR A 68 0.79 19.08 13.83
N SER A 69 -0.11 19.97 13.41
CA SER A 69 -1.52 19.63 13.14
C SER A 69 -1.68 18.63 11.99
N LEU A 70 -0.96 18.82 10.88
CA LEU A 70 -0.96 17.87 9.76
C LEU A 70 -0.38 16.51 10.18
N GLY A 71 0.70 16.51 10.97
CA GLY A 71 1.30 15.31 11.53
C GLY A 71 0.33 14.52 12.40
N LEU A 72 -0.35 15.20 13.33
CA LEU A 72 -1.39 14.61 14.19
C LEU A 72 -2.55 14.07 13.35
N LEU A 73 -3.06 14.83 12.40
CA LEU A 73 -4.14 14.40 11.51
C LEU A 73 -3.74 13.12 10.76
N LEU A 74 -2.53 13.08 10.19
CA LEU A 74 -2.04 11.89 9.50
C LEU A 74 -1.88 10.68 10.44
N MET A 75 -1.45 10.91 11.68
CA MET A 75 -1.29 9.85 12.68
C MET A 75 -2.64 9.26 13.12
N PHE A 76 -3.58 10.10 13.54
CA PHE A 76 -4.90 9.68 14.05
C PHE A 76 -5.80 9.10 12.95
N PHE A 77 -5.79 9.69 11.76
CA PHE A 77 -6.66 9.28 10.66
C PHE A 77 -6.01 8.27 9.71
N SER A 78 -4.77 7.83 9.96
CA SER A 78 -4.05 6.84 9.14
C SER A 78 -4.90 5.59 8.85
N LYS A 79 -5.52 5.02 9.89
CA LYS A 79 -6.41 3.85 9.77
C LYS A 79 -7.67 4.14 8.95
N TYR A 80 -8.22 5.33 9.11
CA TYR A 80 -9.43 5.75 8.38
C TYR A 80 -9.13 5.96 6.90
N PHE A 81 -8.05 6.67 6.56
CA PHE A 81 -7.60 6.85 5.19
C PHE A 81 -7.32 5.54 4.48
N TYR A 82 -6.73 4.58 5.19
CA TYR A 82 -6.46 3.26 4.66
C TYR A 82 -7.76 2.50 4.33
N LYS A 83 -8.71 2.45 5.27
CA LYS A 83 -10.02 1.82 5.03
C LYS A 83 -10.77 2.50 3.87
N TRP A 84 -10.71 3.83 3.81
CA TRP A 84 -11.31 4.61 2.74
C TRP A 84 -10.65 4.34 1.38
N GLN A 85 -9.32 4.21 1.31
CA GLN A 85 -8.60 3.85 0.09
C GLN A 85 -9.02 2.46 -0.42
N LEU A 86 -9.10 1.46 0.47
CA LEU A 86 -9.56 0.11 0.11
C LEU A 86 -10.99 0.13 -0.44
N GLN A 87 -11.90 0.83 0.23
CA GLN A 87 -13.29 0.96 -0.23
C GLN A 87 -13.39 1.68 -1.58
N THR A 88 -12.54 2.68 -1.80
CA THR A 88 -12.52 3.42 -3.07
C THR A 88 -12.08 2.53 -4.22
N ILE A 89 -11.05 1.71 -4.02
CA ILE A 89 -10.56 0.76 -5.02
C ILE A 89 -11.64 -0.28 -5.36
N GLN A 90 -12.34 -0.81 -4.34
CA GLN A 90 -13.37 -1.85 -4.52
C GLN A 90 -14.65 -1.38 -5.24
N ARG A 91 -14.83 -0.06 -5.46
CA ARG A 91 -15.98 0.49 -6.20
C ARG A 91 -15.81 0.48 -7.73
N SER A 92 -14.61 0.16 -8.21
CA SER A 92 -14.25 0.12 -9.63
C SER A 92 -13.58 -1.22 -9.96
N PRO A 93 -13.47 -1.60 -11.24
CA PRO A 93 -12.73 -2.81 -11.60
C PRO A 93 -11.29 -2.78 -11.06
N TYR A 94 -10.91 -3.83 -10.34
CA TYR A 94 -9.64 -3.86 -9.60
C TYR A 94 -8.99 -5.24 -9.59
N ASN A 95 -7.68 -5.26 -9.29
CA ASN A 95 -6.86 -6.47 -9.22
C ASN A 95 -6.49 -6.82 -7.78
N ILE A 96 -6.31 -8.10 -7.51
CA ILE A 96 -5.81 -8.62 -6.25
C ILE A 96 -4.52 -9.40 -6.51
N ILE A 97 -3.49 -9.15 -5.71
CA ILE A 97 -2.24 -9.92 -5.73
C ILE A 97 -1.99 -10.45 -4.32
N ILE A 98 -1.77 -11.76 -4.20
CA ILE A 98 -1.57 -12.43 -2.92
C ILE A 98 -0.18 -13.04 -2.87
N GLY A 99 0.58 -12.63 -1.86
CA GLY A 99 1.98 -12.96 -1.71
C GLY A 99 2.88 -12.13 -2.62
N LEU A 100 3.98 -11.62 -2.09
CA LEU A 100 5.00 -10.89 -2.82
C LEU A 100 6.15 -11.83 -3.22
N SER A 101 5.84 -12.85 -4.01
CA SER A 101 6.88 -13.64 -4.69
C SER A 101 7.64 -12.80 -5.72
N GLU A 102 8.83 -13.24 -6.13
CA GLU A 102 9.64 -12.55 -7.15
C GLU A 102 8.86 -12.24 -8.45
N GLN A 103 7.97 -13.15 -8.85
CA GLN A 103 7.09 -12.96 -10.01
C GLN A 103 6.12 -11.81 -9.80
N ASN A 104 5.42 -11.80 -8.67
CA ASN A 104 4.45 -10.77 -8.34
C ASN A 104 5.14 -9.42 -8.17
N ILE A 105 6.36 -9.40 -7.62
CA ILE A 105 7.20 -8.20 -7.53
C ILE A 105 7.54 -7.69 -8.93
N SER A 106 8.00 -8.56 -9.83
CA SER A 106 8.34 -8.19 -11.22
C SER A 106 7.11 -7.66 -11.97
N LEU A 107 5.97 -8.35 -11.86
CA LEU A 107 4.69 -7.94 -12.44
C LEU A 107 4.25 -6.58 -11.91
N LEU A 108 4.32 -6.36 -10.59
CA LEU A 108 3.95 -5.09 -9.95
C LEU A 108 4.87 -3.94 -10.35
N LYS A 109 6.19 -4.19 -10.48
CA LYS A 109 7.15 -3.16 -10.91
C LYS A 109 6.91 -2.71 -12.35
N ASN A 110 6.45 -3.63 -13.21
CA ASN A 110 6.15 -3.35 -14.62
C ASN A 110 4.71 -2.88 -14.86
N SER A 111 3.82 -3.05 -13.87
CA SER A 111 2.42 -2.61 -13.95
C SER A 111 2.27 -1.09 -13.81
N ASP A 112 1.31 -0.50 -14.53
CA ASP A 112 0.95 0.91 -14.33
C ASP A 112 0.25 1.05 -12.95
N PRO A 113 0.79 1.84 -12.01
CA PRO A 113 0.17 2.07 -10.70
C PRO A 113 -1.21 2.76 -10.78
N LYS A 114 -1.65 3.21 -11.96
CA LYS A 114 -3.03 3.68 -12.18
C LYS A 114 -4.06 2.56 -12.17
N VAL A 115 -3.66 1.31 -12.42
CA VAL A 115 -4.57 0.17 -12.37
C VAL A 115 -4.87 -0.15 -10.90
N PRO A 116 -6.13 -0.01 -10.43
CA PRO A 116 -6.47 -0.21 -9.03
C PRO A 116 -6.10 -1.64 -8.60
N THR A 117 -5.13 -1.77 -7.69
CA THR A 117 -4.58 -3.06 -7.29
C THR A 117 -4.43 -3.14 -5.77
N ILE A 118 -4.91 -4.23 -5.18
CA ILE A 118 -4.81 -4.56 -3.77
C ILE A 118 -3.81 -5.71 -3.62
N ILE A 119 -2.74 -5.46 -2.86
CA ILE A 119 -1.72 -6.46 -2.51
C ILE A 119 -2.07 -7.01 -1.13
N ILE A 120 -2.07 -8.32 -0.96
CA ILE A 120 -2.26 -8.98 0.33
C ILE A 120 -0.97 -9.73 0.66
N GLU A 121 -0.31 -9.34 1.74
CA GLU A 121 0.95 -9.94 2.19
C GLU A 121 0.84 -10.36 3.66
N LYS A 122 1.26 -11.59 3.95
CA LYS A 122 1.29 -12.14 5.30
C LYS A 122 2.46 -11.57 6.10
N ASP A 123 3.62 -11.45 5.48
CA ASP A 123 4.81 -10.90 6.11
C ASP A 123 4.79 -9.36 6.13
N THR A 124 4.43 -8.81 7.29
CA THR A 124 4.43 -7.36 7.55
C THR A 124 5.80 -6.69 7.34
N LYS A 125 6.90 -7.46 7.39
CA LYS A 125 8.27 -6.94 7.24
C LYS A 125 8.85 -7.22 5.86
N HIS A 126 8.03 -7.62 4.90
CA HIS A 126 8.48 -7.92 3.56
C HIS A 126 9.17 -6.70 2.91
N ARG A 127 10.40 -6.88 2.42
CA ARG A 127 11.30 -5.79 1.96
C ARG A 127 10.67 -4.84 0.94
N HIS A 128 9.77 -5.35 0.10
CA HIS A 128 9.15 -4.56 -0.99
C HIS A 128 7.80 -3.92 -0.63
N LEU A 129 7.30 -4.14 0.58
CA LEU A 129 5.95 -3.73 0.95
C LEU A 129 5.83 -2.20 1.04
N ASP A 130 6.81 -1.53 1.64
CA ASP A 130 6.85 -0.07 1.72
C ASP A 130 7.04 0.58 0.34
N TYR A 131 7.85 -0.04 -0.53
CA TYR A 131 8.03 0.40 -1.91
C TYR A 131 6.69 0.46 -2.66
N PHE A 132 5.85 -0.57 -2.55
CA PHE A 132 4.54 -0.58 -3.23
C PHE A 132 3.54 0.39 -2.60
N LYS A 133 3.54 0.57 -1.27
CA LYS A 133 2.74 1.62 -0.61
C LYS A 133 3.07 3.01 -1.15
N GLU A 134 4.37 3.33 -1.27
CA GLU A 134 4.82 4.63 -1.78
C GLU A 134 4.45 4.85 -3.26
N LYS A 135 4.41 3.78 -4.05
CA LYS A 135 3.93 3.82 -5.44
C LYS A 135 2.42 4.02 -5.56
N GLY A 136 1.67 3.82 -4.48
CA GLY A 136 0.23 4.08 -4.39
C GLY A 136 -0.65 2.83 -4.39
N PHE A 137 -0.06 1.64 -4.33
CA PHE A 137 -0.80 0.39 -4.20
C PHE A 137 -1.47 0.31 -2.82
N ALA A 138 -2.68 -0.24 -2.76
CA ALA A 138 -3.28 -0.60 -1.49
C ALA A 138 -2.69 -1.94 -1.02
N THR A 139 -2.26 -2.01 0.24
CA THR A 139 -1.59 -3.19 0.80
C THR A 139 -2.30 -3.65 2.06
N ILE A 140 -2.78 -4.89 2.12
CA ILE A 140 -3.35 -5.52 3.32
C ILE A 140 -2.29 -6.43 3.93
N GLU A 141 -1.88 -6.10 5.15
CA GLU A 141 -0.89 -6.84 5.90
C GLU A 141 -1.54 -7.82 6.87
N GLY A 142 -1.02 -9.04 6.94
CA GLY A 142 -1.41 -10.05 7.93
C GLY A 142 -2.14 -11.24 7.33
N HIS A 143 -3.03 -11.86 8.10
CA HIS A 143 -3.55 -13.19 7.77
C HIS A 143 -4.39 -13.17 6.48
N THR A 144 -3.85 -13.77 5.41
CA THR A 144 -4.43 -13.74 4.05
C THR A 144 -5.90 -14.16 4.01
N LYS A 145 -6.28 -15.23 4.73
CA LYS A 145 -7.69 -15.69 4.78
C LYS A 145 -8.64 -14.59 5.30
N LYS A 146 -8.29 -13.94 6.41
CA LYS A 146 -9.11 -12.87 7.01
C LYS A 146 -9.15 -11.63 6.11
N ALA A 147 -8.05 -11.33 5.43
CA ALA A 147 -8.01 -10.24 4.46
C ALA A 147 -9.04 -10.48 3.34
N VAL A 148 -9.01 -11.67 2.73
CA VAL A 148 -9.94 -12.06 1.67
C VAL A 148 -11.38 -12.09 2.17
N GLU A 149 -11.61 -12.55 3.40
CA GLU A 149 -12.95 -12.59 4.00
C GLU A 149 -13.62 -11.22 4.17
N ASN A 150 -12.82 -10.15 4.19
CA ASN A 150 -13.31 -8.78 4.35
C ASN A 150 -13.34 -8.00 3.03
N LEU A 151 -12.93 -8.60 1.91
CA LEU A 151 -12.97 -7.97 0.59
C LEU A 151 -14.33 -8.19 -0.08
N ASP A 152 -14.82 -7.14 -0.73
CA ASP A 152 -15.92 -7.23 -1.70
C ASP A 152 -15.35 -7.61 -3.07
N LEU A 153 -15.58 -8.86 -3.47
CA LEU A 153 -15.03 -9.43 -4.71
C LEU A 153 -15.89 -9.10 -5.95
N THR A 154 -16.97 -8.33 -5.81
CA THR A 154 -17.95 -8.09 -6.90
C THR A 154 -17.30 -7.52 -8.16
N TYR A 155 -16.39 -6.54 -8.02
CA TYR A 155 -15.73 -5.86 -9.13
C TYR A 155 -14.29 -6.33 -9.38
N MET A 156 -13.87 -7.44 -8.77
CA MET A 156 -12.54 -7.97 -8.98
C MET A 156 -12.41 -8.49 -10.43
N GLN A 157 -11.41 -8.04 -11.18
CA GLN A 157 -11.14 -8.51 -12.55
C GLN A 157 -10.12 -9.64 -12.56
N HIS A 158 -9.00 -9.43 -11.87
CA HIS A 158 -7.90 -10.39 -11.83
C HIS A 158 -7.47 -10.65 -10.38
N CYS A 159 -7.21 -11.91 -10.05
CA CYS A 159 -6.57 -12.31 -8.81
C CYS A 159 -5.34 -13.15 -9.13
N VAL A 160 -4.17 -12.77 -8.64
CA VAL A 160 -2.94 -13.56 -8.76
C VAL A 160 -2.55 -14.08 -7.38
N ILE A 161 -2.46 -15.40 -7.24
CA ILE A 161 -2.11 -16.08 -5.99
C ILE A 161 -0.76 -16.75 -6.18
N SER A 162 0.29 -16.17 -5.59
CA SER A 162 1.65 -16.69 -5.66
C SER A 162 2.36 -16.50 -4.32
N THR A 163 2.11 -17.45 -3.41
CA THR A 163 2.87 -17.61 -2.16
C THR A 163 3.95 -18.67 -2.32
N ASP A 164 4.81 -18.79 -1.31
CA ASP A 164 5.88 -19.78 -1.19
C ASP A 164 5.40 -21.25 -1.14
N ASN A 165 4.10 -21.49 -1.03
CA ASN A 165 3.56 -22.81 -0.74
C ASN A 165 2.37 -23.14 -1.65
N ASP A 166 2.57 -24.11 -2.55
CA ASP A 166 1.55 -24.58 -3.50
C ASP A 166 0.24 -25.02 -2.82
N ARG A 167 0.32 -25.70 -1.66
CA ARG A 167 -0.88 -26.13 -0.93
C ARG A 167 -1.69 -24.94 -0.41
N LYS A 168 -1.00 -23.88 0.04
CA LYS A 168 -1.67 -22.62 0.41
C LYS A 168 -2.26 -21.92 -0.81
N ASN A 169 -1.54 -21.88 -1.93
CA ASN A 169 -2.02 -21.29 -3.18
C ASN A 169 -3.30 -21.98 -3.65
N ILE A 170 -3.33 -23.32 -3.63
CA ILE A 170 -4.51 -24.14 -3.95
C ILE A 170 -5.67 -23.85 -2.99
N ALA A 171 -5.42 -23.84 -1.68
CA ALA A 171 -6.46 -23.58 -0.68
C ALA A 171 -7.07 -22.18 -0.82
N LEU A 172 -6.23 -21.17 -1.09
CA LEU A 172 -6.68 -19.80 -1.36
C LEU A 172 -7.44 -19.71 -2.69
N GLY A 173 -6.96 -20.38 -3.74
CA GLY A 173 -7.65 -20.45 -5.03
C GLY A 173 -9.06 -21.00 -4.89
N LYS A 174 -9.22 -22.12 -4.19
CA LYS A 174 -10.54 -22.70 -3.88
C LYS A 174 -11.44 -21.74 -3.09
N LEU A 175 -10.87 -21.04 -2.11
CA LEU A 175 -11.61 -20.06 -1.31
C LEU A 175 -12.15 -18.92 -2.17
N PHE A 176 -11.34 -18.39 -3.10
CA PHE A 176 -11.79 -17.36 -4.05
C PHE A 176 -12.88 -17.88 -4.98
N ILE A 177 -12.68 -19.04 -5.61
CA ILE A 177 -13.65 -19.64 -6.55
C ILE A 177 -15.02 -19.82 -5.89
N ASN A 178 -15.03 -20.25 -4.62
CA ASN A 178 -16.28 -20.45 -3.88
C ASN A 178 -16.98 -19.13 -3.56
N ARG A 179 -16.22 -18.08 -3.20
CA ARG A 179 -16.74 -16.80 -2.75
C ARG A 179 -17.10 -15.85 -3.89
N VAL A 180 -16.53 -16.05 -5.08
CA VAL A 180 -16.90 -15.26 -6.25
C VAL A 180 -18.35 -15.57 -6.64
N GLU A 181 -19.17 -14.54 -6.56
CA GLU A 181 -20.54 -14.50 -7.07
C GLU A 181 -20.53 -13.56 -8.27
N GLY A 182 -20.24 -14.11 -9.44
CA GLY A 182 -20.01 -13.29 -10.63
C GLY A 182 -21.30 -12.60 -11.12
N LYS A 183 -21.19 -11.30 -11.39
CA LYS A 183 -21.96 -10.58 -12.42
C LYS A 183 -21.11 -10.24 -13.66
N GLN A 184 -19.79 -10.42 -13.58
CA GLN A 184 -18.78 -10.06 -14.59
C GLN A 184 -17.73 -11.16 -14.68
N GLN A 185 -16.97 -11.21 -15.78
CA GLN A 185 -15.90 -12.20 -15.94
C GLN A 185 -14.72 -11.89 -15.01
N GLN A 186 -14.31 -12.89 -14.25
CA GLN A 186 -13.25 -12.80 -13.24
C GLN A 186 -12.18 -13.85 -13.50
N ASN A 187 -10.91 -13.44 -13.50
CA ASN A 187 -9.78 -14.29 -13.80
C ASN A 187 -8.95 -14.56 -12.53
N ILE A 188 -8.77 -15.82 -12.16
CA ILE A 188 -7.98 -16.22 -11.00
C ILE A 188 -6.78 -17.01 -11.49
N TYR A 189 -5.59 -16.50 -11.22
CA TYR A 189 -4.31 -17.12 -11.54
C TYR A 189 -3.71 -17.71 -10.27
N VAL A 190 -3.42 -19.01 -10.27
CA VAL A 190 -2.87 -19.71 -9.10
C VAL A 190 -1.51 -20.29 -9.46
N ALA A 191 -0.46 -19.80 -8.82
CA ALA A 191 0.89 -20.33 -9.00
C ALA A 191 0.99 -21.69 -8.30
N ILE A 192 1.32 -22.73 -9.07
CA ILE A 192 1.55 -24.09 -8.56
C ILE A 192 2.81 -24.62 -9.23
N GLY A 193 3.90 -24.72 -8.47
CA GLY A 193 5.17 -25.22 -8.98
C GLY A 193 5.18 -26.73 -9.17
N ASN A 194 4.55 -27.47 -8.26
CA ASN A 194 4.48 -28.93 -8.31
C ASN A 194 3.49 -29.41 -9.38
N LYS A 195 4.00 -30.19 -10.35
CA LYS A 195 3.23 -30.68 -11.50
C LYS A 195 2.05 -31.57 -11.11
N ASP A 196 2.23 -32.46 -10.13
CA ASP A 196 1.17 -33.39 -9.71
C ASP A 196 0.03 -32.64 -9.02
N LEU A 197 0.37 -31.71 -8.13
CA LEU A 197 -0.60 -30.82 -7.48
C LEU A 197 -1.33 -29.95 -8.51
N ASN A 198 -0.62 -29.50 -9.56
CA ASN A 198 -1.20 -28.70 -10.63
C ASN A 198 -2.26 -29.52 -11.40
N VAL A 199 -1.95 -30.77 -11.76
CA VAL A 199 -2.89 -31.66 -12.44
C VAL A 199 -4.11 -31.94 -11.56
N LEU A 200 -3.91 -32.29 -10.29
CA LEU A 200 -5.00 -32.53 -9.32
C LEU A 200 -5.89 -31.30 -9.16
N PHE A 201 -5.29 -30.11 -9.08
CA PHE A 201 -6.04 -28.86 -8.97
C PHE A 201 -6.85 -28.54 -10.22
N LYS A 202 -6.27 -28.71 -11.42
CA LYS A 202 -6.99 -28.53 -12.69
C LYS A 202 -8.19 -29.47 -12.78
N GLN A 203 -8.01 -30.75 -12.44
CA GLN A 203 -9.09 -31.74 -12.43
C GLN A 203 -10.22 -31.36 -11.46
N ASP A 204 -9.87 -30.95 -10.24
CA ASP A 204 -10.84 -30.56 -9.21
C ASP A 204 -11.60 -29.27 -9.57
N ILE A 205 -10.95 -28.34 -10.28
CA ILE A 205 -11.61 -27.13 -10.79
C ILE A 205 -12.53 -27.44 -11.95
N ILE A 206 -12.09 -28.24 -12.94
CA ILE A 206 -12.91 -28.63 -14.09
C ILE A 206 -14.17 -29.37 -13.59
N GLY A 207 -14.03 -30.24 -12.57
CA GLY A 207 -15.16 -30.90 -11.92
C GLY A 207 -16.14 -29.93 -11.22
N ASN A 208 -15.66 -28.77 -10.77
CA ASN A 208 -16.43 -27.75 -10.06
C ASN A 208 -16.83 -26.53 -10.92
N GLN A 209 -16.50 -26.49 -12.22
CA GLN A 209 -16.74 -25.36 -13.14
C GLN A 209 -18.22 -25.18 -13.54
N LYS A 210 -19.14 -25.16 -12.56
CA LYS A 210 -20.54 -24.78 -12.76
C LYS A 210 -20.77 -23.26 -12.82
N LYS A 211 -19.75 -22.43 -12.60
CA LYS A 211 -19.85 -20.95 -12.64
C LYS A 211 -19.21 -20.41 -13.92
N SER A 212 -20.03 -20.00 -14.90
CA SER A 212 -19.61 -19.55 -16.24
C SER A 212 -18.76 -18.27 -16.30
N GLN A 213 -18.52 -17.62 -15.17
CA GLN A 213 -17.90 -16.29 -15.10
C GLN A 213 -16.51 -16.28 -14.43
N ILE A 214 -15.96 -17.46 -14.12
CA ILE A 214 -14.64 -17.57 -13.48
C ILE A 214 -13.70 -18.35 -14.41
N THR A 215 -12.62 -17.72 -14.86
CA THR A 215 -11.53 -18.42 -15.52
C THR A 215 -10.42 -18.65 -14.51
N VAL A 216 -10.05 -19.92 -14.30
CA VAL A 216 -8.93 -20.27 -13.43
C VAL A 216 -7.78 -20.80 -14.26
N SER A 217 -6.62 -20.17 -14.14
CA SER A 217 -5.39 -20.59 -14.81
C SER A 217 -4.33 -20.89 -13.76
N SER A 218 -3.80 -22.10 -13.79
CA SER A 218 -2.62 -22.43 -13.02
C SER A 218 -1.37 -22.32 -13.90
N TYR A 219 -0.29 -21.80 -13.32
CA TYR A 219 0.98 -21.68 -14.02
C TYR A 219 2.13 -22.16 -13.13
N SER A 220 3.08 -22.83 -13.77
CA SER A 220 4.32 -23.34 -13.16
C SER A 220 5.50 -22.53 -13.72
N LEU A 221 6.47 -22.21 -12.85
CA LEU A 221 7.74 -21.59 -13.23
C LEU A 221 8.49 -22.37 -14.31
N TYR A 222 8.34 -23.70 -14.32
CA TYR A 222 9.08 -24.58 -15.20
C TYR A 222 8.43 -24.75 -16.58
N GLU A 223 7.10 -24.56 -16.70
CA GLU A 223 6.39 -24.71 -17.97
C GLU A 223 6.53 -23.47 -18.88
N ASN A 224 6.72 -22.27 -18.31
CA ASN A 224 6.81 -21.02 -19.09
C ASN A 224 8.25 -20.63 -19.50
N MET A 225 9.29 -21.37 -19.09
CA MET A 225 10.65 -21.15 -19.61
C MET A 225 10.91 -21.82 -20.97
N GLU A 226 10.08 -22.79 -21.38
CA GLU A 226 10.24 -23.45 -22.69
C GLU A 226 9.58 -22.67 -23.85
N ILE A 227 8.69 -21.71 -23.56
CA ILE A 227 8.00 -20.91 -24.58
C ILE A 227 8.87 -19.72 -25.07
N GLY A 228 10.04 -19.50 -24.45
CA GLY A 228 11.04 -18.52 -24.90
C GLY A 228 12.09 -19.06 -25.88
N ARG A 229 11.95 -20.32 -26.33
CA ARG A 229 12.80 -20.96 -27.34
C ARG A 229 11.95 -21.65 -28.40
N ALA A 230 11.23 -20.86 -29.19
CA ALA A 230 10.73 -21.26 -30.50
C ALA A 230 10.72 -20.02 -31.41
#